data_AF-A0A5E4SI16-F1
#
_entry.id   AF-A0A5E4SI16-F1
#
_cell.length_a   1.000
_cell.length_b   1.000
_cell.length_c   1.000
_cell.angle_alpha   90.00
_cell.angle_beta   90.00
_cell.angle_gamma   90.00
#
_symmetry.space_group_name_H-M   'P 1'
#
loop_
_entity.id
_entity.type
_entity.pdbx_description
1 polymer ?
#
loop_
_entity_poly.entity_id
_entity_poly.type
_entity_poly.pdbx_seq_one_letter_code
_entity_poly.pdbx_strand_id
1 'polypeptide(L)' 'MNRVINETEVEEHFNKHDLRAKCAGDAETPEHAQALMTHADAKMTKRVYRRKCEVVQPLR' A
#
# COMPACT_ATOMS: atom_id res chain seq x y z
N MET A 1 -5.45 17.81 -7.42
CA MET A 1 -5.35 16.67 -8.36
C MET A 1 -5.11 17.15 -9.79
N ASN A 2 -5.85 18.15 -10.27
CA ASN A 2 -5.66 18.76 -11.61
C ASN A 2 -4.20 19.06 -11.98
N ARG A 3 -3.43 19.69 -11.06
CA ARG A 3 -1.99 19.94 -11.29
C ARG A 3 -1.20 18.66 -11.54
N VAL A 4 -1.41 17.65 -10.69
CA VAL A 4 -0.68 16.37 -10.76
C VAL A 4 -1.02 15.62 -12.05
N ILE A 5 -2.28 15.60 -12.46
CA ILE A 5 -2.71 14.96 -13.71
C ILE A 5 -2.12 15.65 -14.94
N ASN A 6 -2.04 16.98 -14.93
CA ASN A 6 -1.52 17.74 -16.07
C ASN A 6 0.01 17.68 -16.19
N GLU A 7 0.72 17.54 -15.07
CA GLU A 7 2.19 17.67 -15.00
C GLU A 7 2.92 16.32 -14.88
N THR A 8 2.20 15.22 -14.65
CA THR A 8 2.80 13.90 -14.41
C THR A 8 2.04 12.81 -15.16
N GLU A 9 2.55 11.57 -15.11
CA GLU A 9 1.93 10.39 -15.73
C GLU A 9 0.72 9.85 -14.95
N VAL A 10 0.20 10.60 -13.99
CA VAL A 10 -0.98 10.18 -13.22
C VAL A 10 -2.24 10.36 -14.06
N GLU A 11 -2.85 9.25 -14.45
CA GLU A 11 -4.08 9.23 -15.27
C GLU A 11 -5.36 9.30 -14.40
N GLU A 12 -5.31 8.77 -13.18
CA GLU A 12 -6.48 8.65 -12.30
C GLU A 12 -6.36 9.50 -11.03
N HIS A 13 -7.51 10.00 -10.56
CA HIS A 13 -7.58 10.63 -9.25
C HIS A 13 -7.34 9.59 -8.14
N PHE A 14 -6.48 9.93 -7.19
CA PHE A 14 -6.30 9.14 -5.98
C PHE A 14 -6.52 10.00 -4.74
N ASN A 15 -6.75 9.34 -3.60
CA ASN A 15 -6.86 10.01 -2.32
C ASN A 15 -5.74 9.59 -1.35
N LYS A 16 -5.75 10.17 -0.15
CA LYS A 16 -4.75 9.88 0.90
C LYS A 16 -4.74 8.40 1.32
N HIS A 17 -5.88 7.73 1.25
CA HIS A 17 -6.01 6.32 1.61
C HIS A 17 -5.35 5.41 0.57
N ASP A 18 -5.42 5.77 -0.72
CA ASP A 18 -4.72 5.04 -1.78
C ASP A 18 -3.20 5.17 -1.67
N LEU A 19 -2.69 6.35 -1.30
CA LEU A 19 -1.27 6.53 -1.00
C LEU A 19 -0.81 5.66 0.17
N ARG A 20 -1.61 5.57 1.24
CA ARG A 20 -1.32 4.67 2.37
C ARG A 20 -1.32 3.20 1.94
N ALA A 21 -2.29 2.81 1.10
CA ALA A 21 -2.36 1.44 0.58
C ALA A 21 -1.18 1.11 -0.34
N LYS A 22 -0.75 2.06 -1.18
CA LYS A 22 0.45 1.91 -2.02
C LYS A 22 1.70 1.73 -1.16
N CYS A 23 1.90 2.59 -0.16
CA CYS A 23 3.02 2.51 0.78
C CYS A 23 3.06 1.16 1.53
N ALA A 24 1.93 0.71 2.08
CA ALA A 24 1.85 -0.57 2.77
C ALA A 24 2.02 -1.77 1.81
N GLY A 25 1.57 -1.67 0.57
CA GLY A 25 1.73 -2.71 -0.46
C GLY A 25 3.15 -2.83 -1.00
N ASP A 26 3.92 -1.75 -1.00
CA ASP A 26 5.32 -1.76 -1.44
C ASP A 26 6.29 -2.24 -0.34
N ALA A 27 5.86 -2.29 0.92
CA ALA A 27 6.64 -2.87 2.01
C ALA A 27 6.80 -4.39 1.84
N GLU A 28 8.03 -4.87 2.05
CA GLU A 28 8.41 -6.29 1.87
C GLU A 28 7.63 -7.21 2.83
N THR A 29 7.52 -6.82 4.10
CA THR A 29 6.89 -7.64 5.15
C THR A 29 5.64 -6.99 5.73
N PRO A 30 4.65 -7.78 6.20
CA PRO A 30 3.49 -7.26 6.93
C PRO A 30 3.85 -6.41 8.15
N GLU A 31 4.92 -6.76 8.84
CA GLU A 31 5.40 -6.06 10.05
C GLU A 31 5.95 -4.69 9.69
N HIS A 32 6.70 -4.58 8.59
CA HIS A 32 7.19 -3.29 8.09
C HIS A 32 6.01 -2.41 7.65
N ALA A 33 5.03 -2.98 6.93
CA ALA A 33 3.82 -2.27 6.56
C ALA A 33 3.05 -1.75 7.79
N GLN A 34 2.95 -2.55 8.86
CA GLN A 34 2.29 -2.17 10.11
C GLN A 34 3.02 -1.01 10.80
N ALA A 35 4.34 -1.06 10.87
CA ALA A 35 5.17 -0.01 11.47
C ALA A 35 4.99 1.33 10.74
N LEU A 36 5.05 1.33 9.41
CA LEU A 36 4.83 2.52 8.58
C LEU A 36 3.45 3.15 8.79
N MET A 37 2.43 2.32 9.02
CA MET A 37 1.06 2.79 9.23
C MET A 37 0.74 3.16 10.68
N THR A 38 1.63 2.82 11.62
CA THR A 38 1.44 2.99 13.07
C THR A 38 0.16 2.31 13.57
N HIS A 39 -0.18 1.15 13.01
CA HIS A 39 -1.34 0.39 13.46
C HIS A 39 -0.98 -0.51 14.64
N ALA A 40 -1.84 -0.56 15.66
CA ALA A 40 -1.71 -1.47 16.78
C ALA A 40 -1.90 -2.95 16.38
N ASP A 41 -2.71 -3.20 15.34
CA ASP A 41 -3.03 -4.54 14.85
C ASP A 41 -2.64 -4.71 13.37
N ALA A 42 -1.80 -5.70 13.09
CA ALA A 42 -1.39 -6.10 11.75
C ALA A 42 -2.58 -6.49 10.85
N LYS A 43 -3.66 -7.02 11.42
CA LYS A 43 -4.84 -7.45 10.64
C LYS A 43 -5.49 -6.29 9.90
N MET A 44 -5.51 -5.10 10.49
CA MET A 44 -6.05 -3.90 9.82
C MET A 44 -5.18 -3.49 8.63
N THR A 45 -3.86 -3.51 8.79
CA THR A 45 -2.91 -3.24 7.69
C THR A 45 -3.06 -4.26 6.57
N LYS A 46 -3.08 -5.57 6.90
CA LYS A 46 -3.21 -6.64 5.91
C LYS A 46 -4.53 -6.58 5.14
N ARG A 47 -5.63 -6.29 5.82
CA ARG A 47 -6.98 -6.27 5.22
C ARG A 47 -7.23 -5.05 4.33
N VAL A 48 -6.79 -3.86 4.75
CA VAL A 48 -7.22 -2.59 4.15
C VAL A 48 -6.12 -1.94 3.31
N TYR A 49 -4.87 -2.02 3.78
CA TYR A 49 -3.77 -1.24 3.23
C TYR A 49 -2.79 -2.08 2.40
N ARG A 50 -2.55 -3.36 2.71
CA ARG A 50 -1.69 -4.24 1.89
C ARG A 50 -2.49 -4.90 0.76
N ARG A 51 -2.90 -4.10 -0.23
CA ARG A 51 -3.71 -4.57 -1.38
C ARG A 51 -2.94 -5.47 -2.36
N LYS A 52 -1.60 -5.41 -2.35
CA LYS A 52 -0.72 -6.22 -3.21
C LYS A 52 -0.74 -7.69 -2.78
N CYS A 53 -0.85 -8.60 -3.73
CA CYS A 53 -0.77 -10.04 -3.45
C CYS A 53 0.58 -10.44 -2.87
N GLU A 54 0.56 -11.44 -1.99
CA GLU A 54 1.74 -12.04 -1.43
C GLU A 54 2.33 -13.03 -2.44
N VAL A 55 3.59 -12.84 -2.83
CA VAL A 55 4.31 -13.77 -3.70
C VAL A 55 5.02 -14.78 -2.81
N VAL A 56 4.60 -16.04 -2.91
CA VAL A 56 5.15 -17.15 -2.12
C VAL A 56 6.00 -18.06 -2.99
N GLN A 57 7.11 -18.55 -2.45
CA GLN A 57 7.86 -19.64 -3.07
C GLN A 57 7.33 -20.97 -2.54
N PRO A 58 6.85 -21.89 -3.40
CA PRO A 58 6.40 -23.20 -2.96
C PRO A 58 7.58 -24.02 -2.41
N LEU A 59 7.30 -24.86 -1.42
CA LEU A 59 8.25 -25.89 -0.96
C LEU A 59 8.56 -26.83 -2.13
N ARG A 60 9.86 -27.13 -2.32
CA ARG A 60 10.35 -28.12 -3.29
C ARG A 60 10.02 -29.53 -2.85
#